data_AF-A0A969MR30-F1
#
_entry.id   AF-A0A969MR30-F1
#
_cell.length_a   1.000
_cell.length_b   1.000
_cell.length_c   1.000
_cell.angle_alpha   90.00
_cell.angle_beta   90.00
_cell.angle_gamma   90.00
#
_symmetry.space_group_name_H-M   'P 1'
#
loop_
_entity.id
_entity.type
_entity.pdbx_description
1 polymer ?
#
loop_
_entity_poly.entity_id
_entity_poly.type
_entity_poly.pdbx_seq_one_letter_code
_entity_poly.pdbx_strand_id
1 'polypeptide(L)'
;MLTLRKRSPLQVYRPSFHPICAATCPPEIDQLVLDLLRVDDFNARPTAQDALDMLNQVLQGTTAVSIPPTESTQEPEPISFTEGSIIASYYKVESRLGEGSFSTVYKVQHVVQGKYYAMKVLKDQGQAEVMFQEFGTGDMLPQHKNIAAIKWLSRLPPPDNTPYILSEFIDGEPLTPYCDGSKILPLSEIQRIALALLDALDAIHPKTERINQLKKKTLTADEADELELLRQSGILHRDIKPQNILLDQRSNPKLIDFNIAVVAENAVGRGGTPRYWAPDRGQPEWEPSADLFSLGVVLYELVTHRHPYANNTPGNGTPYDPRQIAPEISISQEFADFLLKAVKPARNQRFQTAAQMREALQQLPILHAATLPIPSTNFADLNLEPDEVGRPDYNPYVTRLLTLYSQARRSNAGTRGLDDIARLTYVQTKLDTALTPAVLDGQFRLVIVTGNAGDGKTAFLQQLEARFEQEGATLARLSSGNGAEWTYDGITYASNYDGSQDEGSIENDAVLANFLVPFKGNSLAGLSKQQARIIAINEGRLRDFLDHSPLRNKFEGLRRAVLGFF
;
A
#
# COMPACT_ATOMS: atom_id res chain seq x y z
N MET A 1 -53.71 49.41 -12.71
CA MET A 1 -54.24 48.55 -13.79
C MET A 1 -53.14 48.33 -14.81
N LEU A 2 -52.54 47.15 -14.83
CA LEU A 2 -51.86 46.60 -16.01
C LEU A 2 -51.74 45.08 -15.79
N THR A 3 -52.16 44.37 -16.83
CA THR A 3 -52.74 43.04 -16.82
C THR A 3 -51.67 41.95 -16.94
N LEU A 4 -51.78 40.93 -16.08
CA LEU A 4 -51.06 39.66 -16.20
C LEU A 4 -51.39 38.99 -17.55
N ARG A 5 -50.42 38.93 -18.47
CA ARG A 5 -50.48 38.01 -19.63
C ARG A 5 -49.98 36.64 -19.19
N LYS A 6 -50.88 35.66 -19.21
CA LYS A 6 -50.58 34.21 -19.13
C LYS A 6 -49.49 33.86 -20.16
N ARG A 7 -48.33 33.37 -19.70
CA ARG A 7 -47.37 32.67 -20.56
C ARG A 7 -47.89 31.25 -20.84
N SER A 8 -47.83 30.88 -22.10
CA SER A 8 -48.17 29.60 -22.70
C SER A 8 -47.40 28.43 -22.05
N PRO A 9 -47.92 27.19 -22.09
CA PRO A 9 -47.14 26.02 -21.67
C PRO A 9 -45.89 25.87 -22.53
N LEU A 10 -44.77 25.54 -21.87
CA LEU A 10 -43.47 25.23 -22.47
C LEU A 10 -43.65 24.31 -23.69
N GLN A 11 -43.28 24.83 -24.86
CA GLN A 11 -42.96 23.98 -26.01
C GLN A 11 -41.80 23.08 -25.60
N VAL A 12 -42.04 21.77 -25.59
CA VAL A 12 -41.00 20.76 -25.52
C VAL A 12 -40.04 21.00 -26.69
N TYR A 13 -38.83 21.46 -26.39
CA TYR A 13 -37.76 21.60 -27.35
C TYR A 13 -37.35 20.19 -27.79
N ARG A 14 -37.84 19.73 -28.94
CA ARG A 14 -37.29 18.55 -29.62
C ARG A 14 -36.03 19.02 -30.35
N PRO A 15 -34.83 18.55 -29.98
CA PRO A 15 -33.63 18.91 -30.72
C PRO A 15 -33.78 18.39 -32.15
N SER A 16 -33.63 19.29 -33.10
CA SER A 16 -33.45 18.97 -34.51
C SER A 16 -32.10 18.28 -34.66
N PHE A 17 -32.11 16.96 -34.74
CA PHE A 17 -30.95 16.18 -35.16
C PHE A 17 -30.53 16.65 -36.55
N HIS A 18 -29.34 17.26 -36.67
CA HIS A 18 -28.66 17.30 -37.94
C HIS A 18 -28.08 15.90 -38.22
N PRO A 19 -28.35 15.31 -39.39
CA PRO A 19 -28.00 13.93 -39.68
C PRO A 19 -26.51 13.84 -39.96
N ILE A 20 -25.73 13.43 -38.96
CA ILE A 20 -24.43 12.82 -39.20
C ILE A 20 -24.71 11.33 -39.42
N CYS A 21 -24.50 10.88 -40.65
CA CYS A 21 -24.70 9.51 -41.16
C CYS A 21 -26.16 9.00 -41.21
N ALA A 22 -26.96 9.57 -42.12
CA ALA A 22 -28.12 8.87 -42.68
C ALA A 22 -27.67 7.81 -43.71
N ALA A 23 -26.96 6.78 -43.24
CA ALA A 23 -26.81 5.50 -43.93
C ALA A 23 -26.31 4.46 -42.91
N THR A 24 -27.04 3.35 -42.80
CA THR A 24 -26.65 2.06 -42.18
C THR A 24 -26.84 1.81 -40.67
N CYS A 25 -27.73 2.50 -39.95
CA CYS A 25 -28.25 1.95 -38.69
C CYS A 25 -29.67 1.41 -38.93
N PRO A 26 -29.91 0.09 -38.79
CA PRO A 26 -31.26 -0.46 -38.84
C PRO A 26 -32.13 0.18 -37.75
N PRO A 27 -33.37 0.61 -38.05
CA PRO A 27 -34.26 1.29 -37.11
C PRO A 27 -34.54 0.45 -35.85
N GLU A 28 -34.39 -0.86 -35.93
CA GLU A 28 -34.46 -1.78 -34.80
C GLU A 28 -33.34 -1.56 -33.76
N ILE A 29 -32.15 -1.14 -34.20
CA ILE A 29 -31.03 -0.81 -33.29
C ILE A 29 -31.29 0.51 -32.57
N ASP A 30 -31.79 1.52 -33.28
CA ASP A 30 -32.14 2.80 -32.66
C ASP A 30 -33.24 2.60 -31.61
N GLN A 31 -34.24 1.77 -31.90
CA GLN A 31 -35.29 1.45 -30.95
C GLN A 31 -34.77 0.65 -29.75
N LEU A 32 -33.88 -0.33 -29.97
CA LEU A 32 -33.23 -1.07 -28.88
C LEU A 32 -32.43 -0.14 -27.96
N VAL A 33 -31.68 0.82 -28.52
CA VAL A 33 -30.94 1.81 -27.74
C VAL A 33 -31.89 2.68 -26.92
N LEU A 34 -33.00 3.14 -27.51
CA LEU A 34 -34.01 3.91 -26.78
C LEU A 34 -34.67 3.10 -25.65
N ASP A 35 -34.96 1.82 -25.87
CA ASP A 35 -35.56 0.96 -24.86
C ASP A 35 -34.57 0.61 -23.72
N LEU A 36 -33.28 0.46 -24.02
CA LEU A 36 -32.22 0.33 -23.00
C LEU A 36 -32.03 1.61 -22.19
N LEU A 37 -32.24 2.77 -22.82
CA LEU A 37 -32.07 4.10 -22.22
C LEU A 37 -33.34 4.65 -21.56
N ARG A 38 -34.42 3.85 -21.43
CA ARG A 38 -35.64 4.27 -20.73
C ARG A 38 -35.34 4.70 -19.31
N VAL A 39 -35.69 5.93 -18.99
CA VAL A 39 -35.49 6.57 -17.67
C VAL A 39 -36.78 6.61 -16.84
N ASP A 40 -37.91 6.31 -17.46
CA ASP A 40 -39.27 6.38 -16.92
C ASP A 40 -39.78 5.03 -16.39
N ASP A 41 -39.34 3.91 -16.96
CA ASP A 41 -39.67 2.55 -16.47
C ASP A 41 -38.51 1.57 -16.67
N PHE A 42 -37.81 1.28 -15.56
CA PHE A 42 -36.63 0.40 -15.56
C PHE A 42 -36.97 -1.07 -15.78
N ASN A 43 -38.19 -1.50 -15.41
CA ASN A 43 -38.61 -2.90 -15.57
C ASN A 43 -39.06 -3.21 -17.00
N ALA A 44 -39.35 -2.17 -17.79
CA ALA A 44 -39.66 -2.28 -19.22
C ALA A 44 -38.40 -2.35 -20.11
N ARG A 45 -37.19 -2.25 -19.52
CA ARG A 45 -35.94 -2.41 -20.26
C ARG A 45 -35.78 -3.87 -20.68
N PRO A 46 -35.30 -4.15 -21.90
CA PRO A 46 -35.05 -5.51 -22.34
C PRO A 46 -33.98 -6.16 -21.45
N THR A 47 -34.11 -7.46 -21.21
CA THR A 47 -33.04 -8.20 -20.52
C THR A 47 -31.81 -8.28 -21.42
N ALA A 48 -30.65 -8.61 -20.83
CA ALA A 48 -29.43 -8.77 -21.62
C ALA A 48 -29.57 -9.83 -22.72
N GLN A 49 -30.39 -10.87 -22.48
CA GLN A 49 -30.66 -11.91 -23.46
C GLN A 49 -31.54 -11.38 -24.59
N ASP A 50 -32.61 -10.64 -24.29
CA ASP A 50 -33.50 -10.06 -25.29
C ASP A 50 -32.78 -9.04 -26.19
N ALA A 51 -31.89 -8.22 -25.60
CA ALA A 51 -31.07 -7.26 -26.33
C ALA A 51 -30.07 -7.96 -27.27
N LEU A 52 -29.46 -9.06 -26.81
CA LEU A 52 -28.52 -9.85 -27.59
C LEU A 52 -29.23 -10.57 -28.76
N ASP A 53 -30.43 -11.11 -28.51
CA ASP A 53 -31.23 -11.79 -29.53
C ASP A 53 -31.66 -10.81 -30.62
N MET A 54 -32.09 -9.59 -30.25
CA MET A 54 -32.40 -8.52 -31.21
C MET A 54 -31.19 -8.10 -32.04
N LEU A 55 -30.01 -7.92 -31.42
CA LEU A 55 -28.79 -7.59 -32.15
C LEU A 55 -28.38 -8.70 -33.13
N ASN A 56 -28.43 -9.95 -32.69
CA ASN A 56 -28.11 -11.10 -33.55
C ASN A 56 -29.08 -11.23 -34.71
N GLN A 57 -30.37 -10.94 -34.51
CA GLN A 57 -31.38 -10.98 -35.56
C GLN A 57 -31.16 -9.88 -36.60
N VAL A 58 -30.76 -8.68 -36.18
CA VAL A 58 -30.48 -7.55 -37.08
C VAL A 58 -29.17 -7.74 -37.86
N LEU A 59 -28.16 -8.36 -37.25
CA LEU A 59 -26.84 -8.58 -37.85
C LEU A 59 -26.79 -9.78 -38.83
N GLN A 60 -27.76 -10.69 -38.80
CA GLN A 60 -27.84 -11.83 -39.73
C GLN A 60 -28.21 -11.43 -41.18
N GLY A 61 -28.62 -10.18 -41.43
CA GLY A 61 -29.01 -9.68 -42.76
C GLY A 61 -27.99 -8.78 -43.46
N THR A 62 -26.87 -8.41 -42.82
CA THR A 62 -25.91 -7.44 -43.37
C THR A 62 -24.67 -8.17 -43.90
N THR A 63 -24.59 -8.34 -45.23
CA THR A 63 -23.33 -8.74 -45.87
C THR A 63 -22.31 -7.62 -45.67
N ALA A 64 -21.14 -7.99 -45.14
CA ALA A 64 -20.08 -7.06 -44.78
C ALA A 64 -19.63 -6.24 -46.00
N VAL A 65 -19.98 -4.95 -46.01
CA VAL A 65 -19.33 -3.97 -46.87
C VAL A 65 -17.98 -3.66 -46.22
N SER A 66 -16.90 -4.04 -46.89
CA SER A 66 -15.54 -3.65 -46.51
C SER A 66 -15.40 -2.13 -46.62
N ILE A 67 -15.36 -1.47 -45.47
CA ILE A 67 -15.03 -0.05 -45.39
C ILE A 67 -13.54 0.07 -45.76
N PRO A 68 -13.15 0.90 -46.74
CA PRO A 68 -11.74 1.17 -46.99
C PRO A 68 -11.13 1.76 -45.72
N PRO A 69 -9.87 1.44 -45.37
CA PRO A 69 -9.29 1.89 -44.13
C PRO A 69 -9.34 3.43 -44.11
N THR A 70 -10.13 3.98 -43.20
CA THR A 70 -10.07 5.38 -42.84
C THR A 70 -8.63 5.62 -42.42
N GLU A 71 -7.91 6.49 -43.14
CA GLU A 71 -6.63 7.00 -42.66
C GLU A 71 -6.88 7.57 -41.27
N SER A 72 -6.44 6.79 -40.28
CA SER A 72 -6.20 7.23 -38.93
C SER A 72 -5.32 8.46 -39.05
N THR A 73 -5.90 9.65 -38.83
CA THR A 73 -5.12 10.73 -38.26
C THR A 73 -4.62 10.18 -36.93
N GLN A 74 -3.41 9.61 -36.94
CA GLN A 74 -2.72 9.19 -35.75
C GLN A 74 -2.77 10.38 -34.79
N GLU A 75 -3.49 10.23 -33.66
CA GLU A 75 -3.22 11.10 -32.52
C GLU A 75 -1.71 11.03 -32.30
N PRO A 76 -1.00 12.17 -32.25
CA PRO A 76 0.45 12.17 -32.08
C PRO A 76 0.76 11.32 -30.85
N GLU A 77 1.73 10.41 -30.98
CA GLU A 77 2.10 9.56 -29.84
C GLU A 77 2.37 10.43 -28.62
N PRO A 78 1.82 10.07 -27.44
CA PRO A 78 1.97 10.89 -26.25
C PRO A 78 3.45 11.07 -25.95
N ILE A 79 3.88 12.33 -25.79
CA ILE A 79 5.29 12.66 -25.57
C ILE A 79 5.79 11.90 -24.35
N SER A 80 6.79 11.05 -24.57
CA SER A 80 7.48 10.30 -23.53
C SER A 80 8.93 10.76 -23.43
N PHE A 81 9.41 10.88 -22.21
CA PHE A 81 10.79 11.31 -21.94
C PHE A 81 11.56 10.16 -21.33
N THR A 82 12.79 9.93 -21.82
CA THR A 82 13.69 8.94 -21.25
C THR A 82 14.48 9.55 -20.09
N GLU A 83 14.95 8.70 -19.18
CA GLU A 83 15.87 9.10 -18.12
C GLU A 83 17.10 9.82 -18.70
N GLY A 84 17.50 10.91 -18.04
CA GLY A 84 18.55 11.83 -18.50
C GLY A 84 18.09 12.95 -19.42
N SER A 85 16.89 12.89 -20.00
CA SER A 85 16.36 13.96 -20.88
C SER A 85 16.17 15.28 -20.12
N ILE A 86 16.40 16.42 -20.77
CA ILE A 86 16.15 17.73 -20.16
C ILE A 86 14.86 18.31 -20.74
N ILE A 87 13.88 18.53 -19.87
CA ILE A 87 12.58 19.11 -20.19
C ILE A 87 12.61 20.61 -19.87
N ALA A 88 12.05 21.43 -20.78
CA ALA A 88 11.92 22.88 -20.64
C ALA A 88 13.24 23.58 -20.25
N SER A 89 14.38 23.08 -20.76
CA SER A 89 15.75 23.57 -20.50
C SER A 89 16.27 23.46 -19.06
N TYR A 90 15.42 23.14 -18.08
CA TYR A 90 15.80 23.20 -16.65
C TYR A 90 15.59 21.89 -15.89
N TYR A 91 14.79 20.96 -16.39
CA TYR A 91 14.34 19.80 -15.63
C TYR A 91 14.87 18.50 -16.22
N LYS A 92 15.92 17.95 -15.61
CA LYS A 92 16.46 16.65 -15.99
C LYS A 92 15.54 15.54 -15.48
N VAL A 93 15.13 14.62 -16.33
CA VAL A 93 14.34 13.44 -15.97
C VAL A 93 15.23 12.44 -15.25
N GLU A 94 14.80 12.05 -14.06
CA GLU A 94 15.53 11.09 -13.21
C GLU A 94 14.83 9.74 -13.21
N SER A 95 13.50 9.70 -13.23
CA SER A 95 12.77 8.46 -13.41
C SER A 95 11.32 8.73 -13.80
N ARG A 96 10.67 7.72 -14.39
CA ARG A 96 9.22 7.72 -14.60
C ARG A 96 8.55 7.21 -13.33
N LEU A 97 7.65 8.00 -12.74
CA LEU A 97 6.93 7.65 -11.51
C LEU A 97 5.61 6.93 -11.80
N GLY A 98 4.96 7.26 -12.91
CA GLY A 98 3.71 6.61 -13.29
C GLY A 98 3.18 7.05 -14.64
N GLU A 99 2.30 6.23 -15.22
CA GLU A 99 1.58 6.53 -16.44
C GLU A 99 0.08 6.29 -16.21
N GLY A 100 -0.73 7.29 -16.52
CA GLY A 100 -2.17 7.17 -16.57
C GLY A 100 -2.72 7.44 -17.98
N SER A 101 -4.03 7.26 -18.13
CA SER A 101 -4.74 7.53 -19.38
C SER A 101 -4.62 8.99 -19.83
N PHE A 102 -4.50 9.93 -18.87
CA PHE A 102 -4.54 11.37 -19.14
C PHE A 102 -3.19 12.08 -18.96
N SER A 103 -2.18 11.42 -18.37
CA SER A 103 -0.90 12.06 -18.07
C SER A 103 0.22 11.06 -17.80
N THR A 104 1.46 11.51 -17.92
CA THR A 104 2.64 10.80 -17.45
C THR A 104 3.34 11.62 -16.37
N VAL A 105 3.73 10.98 -15.26
CA VAL A 105 4.41 11.63 -14.14
C VAL A 105 5.87 11.22 -14.09
N TYR A 106 6.76 12.19 -13.98
CA TYR A 106 8.21 12.01 -13.91
C TYR A 106 8.77 12.63 -12.63
N LYS A 107 9.77 11.97 -12.04
CA LYS A 107 10.68 12.61 -11.09
C LYS A 107 11.68 13.40 -11.92
N VAL A 108 11.76 14.69 -11.67
CA VAL A 108 12.71 15.58 -12.37
C VAL A 108 13.58 16.33 -11.37
N GLN A 109 14.82 16.59 -11.74
CA GLN A 109 15.73 17.45 -11.00
C GLN A 109 15.90 18.78 -11.72
N HIS A 110 15.69 19.89 -11.03
CA HIS A 110 16.02 21.21 -11.57
C HIS A 110 17.54 21.36 -11.63
N VAL A 111 18.12 21.48 -12.83
CA VAL A 111 19.58 21.40 -13.07
C VAL A 111 20.38 22.49 -12.35
N VAL A 112 19.82 23.69 -12.18
CA VAL A 112 20.47 24.80 -11.46
C VAL A 112 20.30 24.69 -9.93
N GLN A 113 19.09 24.38 -9.45
CA GLN A 113 18.79 24.36 -8.01
C GLN A 113 19.13 23.02 -7.33
N GLY A 114 19.36 21.96 -8.12
CA GLY A 114 19.57 20.59 -7.63
C GLY A 114 18.34 19.95 -6.99
N LYS A 115 17.19 20.65 -6.95
CA LYS A 115 15.97 20.22 -6.25
C LYS A 115 15.11 19.29 -7.10
N TYR A 116 14.50 18.30 -6.45
CA TYR A 116 13.59 17.35 -7.08
C TYR A 116 12.14 17.84 -7.09
N TYR A 117 11.43 17.53 -8.17
CA TYR A 117 10.02 17.84 -8.40
C TYR A 117 9.32 16.65 -9.05
N ALA A 118 8.00 16.58 -8.88
CA ALA A 118 7.15 15.72 -9.70
C ALA A 118 6.61 16.55 -10.87
N MET A 119 6.90 16.11 -12.09
CA MET A 119 6.41 16.75 -13.32
C MET A 119 5.36 15.86 -13.96
N LYS A 120 4.13 16.36 -14.00
CA LYS A 120 2.99 15.70 -14.65
C LYS A 120 2.78 16.31 -16.03
N VAL A 121 3.11 15.56 -17.07
CA VAL A 121 2.92 15.93 -18.47
C VAL A 121 1.54 15.44 -18.91
N LEU A 122 0.67 16.37 -19.30
CA LEU A 122 -0.72 16.09 -19.64
C LEU A 122 -0.82 15.66 -21.11
N LYS A 123 -1.56 14.59 -21.38
CA LYS A 123 -1.77 14.06 -22.75
C LYS A 123 -2.88 14.80 -23.51
N ASP A 124 -3.82 15.41 -22.78
CA ASP A 124 -4.97 16.13 -23.35
C ASP A 124 -4.77 17.66 -23.23
N GLN A 125 -4.73 18.34 -24.38
CA GLN A 125 -4.53 19.79 -24.44
C GLN A 125 -5.76 20.60 -24.01
N GLY A 126 -6.99 20.05 -24.15
CA GLY A 126 -8.23 20.75 -23.80
C GLY A 126 -8.41 20.87 -22.29
N GLN A 127 -8.13 19.80 -21.54
CA GLN A 127 -8.15 19.80 -20.07
C GLN A 127 -7.16 20.81 -19.47
N ALA A 128 -6.00 20.97 -20.10
CA ALA A 128 -4.99 21.90 -19.64
C ALA A 128 -5.39 23.37 -19.83
N GLU A 129 -6.12 23.70 -20.89
CA GLU A 129 -6.56 25.08 -21.14
C GLU A 129 -7.52 25.58 -20.05
N VAL A 130 -8.41 24.73 -19.58
CA VAL A 130 -9.29 25.01 -18.43
C VAL A 130 -8.45 25.26 -17.18
N MET A 131 -7.44 24.43 -16.91
CA MET A 131 -6.54 24.64 -15.76
C MET A 131 -5.78 25.97 -15.85
N PHE A 132 -5.28 26.36 -17.03
CA PHE A 132 -4.60 27.65 -17.21
C PHE A 132 -5.56 28.83 -17.00
N GLN A 133 -6.83 28.70 -17.40
CA GLN A 133 -7.82 29.75 -17.19
C GLN A 133 -8.21 29.91 -15.72
N GLU A 134 -8.33 28.80 -14.98
CA GLU A 134 -8.74 28.82 -13.56
C GLU A 134 -7.59 29.11 -12.59
N PHE A 135 -6.37 28.65 -12.89
CA PHE A 135 -5.22 28.74 -11.99
C PHE A 135 -4.06 29.58 -12.54
N GLY A 136 -4.20 30.17 -13.74
CA GLY A 136 -3.17 30.97 -14.38
C GLY A 136 -2.96 32.36 -13.79
N THR A 137 -3.85 32.83 -12.92
CA THR A 137 -3.77 34.14 -12.24
C THR A 137 -2.83 34.17 -11.03
N GLY A 138 -2.20 33.03 -10.68
CA GLY A 138 -1.11 32.97 -9.69
C GLY A 138 -1.52 32.53 -8.28
N ASP A 139 -2.82 32.48 -7.98
CA ASP A 139 -3.34 31.90 -6.74
C ASP A 139 -3.42 30.37 -6.88
N MET A 140 -2.27 29.73 -6.72
CA MET A 140 -2.15 28.27 -6.65
C MET A 140 -2.85 27.72 -5.38
N LEU A 141 -3.08 26.40 -5.33
CA LEU A 141 -3.55 25.69 -4.13
C LEU A 141 -2.94 26.28 -2.84
N PRO A 142 -3.76 26.55 -1.79
CA PRO A 142 -3.24 27.11 -0.55
C PRO A 142 -2.18 26.17 0.04
N GLN A 143 -1.10 26.75 0.54
CA GLN A 143 -0.01 25.96 1.13
C GLN A 143 -0.52 25.25 2.39
N HIS A 144 -0.43 23.92 2.38
CA HIS A 144 -0.77 23.11 3.53
C HIS A 144 0.25 22.00 3.74
N LYS A 145 0.61 21.72 5.00
CA LYS A 145 1.66 20.74 5.33
C LYS A 145 1.36 19.33 4.79
N ASN A 146 0.09 18.97 4.63
CA ASN A 146 -0.37 17.66 4.14
C ASN A 146 -0.84 17.69 2.67
N ILE A 147 -0.53 18.75 1.91
CA ILE A 147 -0.83 18.86 0.48
C ILE A 147 0.49 19.06 -0.26
N ALA A 148 0.73 18.31 -1.33
CA ALA A 148 1.88 18.58 -2.19
C ALA A 148 1.66 19.89 -2.95
N ALA A 149 2.53 20.86 -2.72
CA ALA A 149 2.37 22.18 -3.31
C ALA A 149 2.62 22.15 -4.82
N ILE A 150 1.69 22.71 -5.60
CA ILE A 150 1.92 23.03 -7.01
C ILE A 150 2.89 24.21 -7.07
N LYS A 151 3.97 24.05 -7.83
CA LYS A 151 5.07 25.02 -7.94
C LYS A 151 5.02 25.79 -9.25
N TRP A 152 4.56 25.14 -10.31
CA TRP A 152 4.53 25.74 -11.64
C TRP A 152 3.50 25.05 -12.52
N LEU A 153 2.94 25.81 -13.46
CA LEU A 153 2.06 25.32 -14.51
C LEU A 153 2.50 26.02 -15.80
N SER A 154 2.84 25.25 -16.85
CA SER A 154 3.36 25.81 -18.11
C SER A 154 3.20 24.83 -19.26
N ARG A 155 3.54 25.30 -20.47
CA ARG A 155 3.67 24.47 -21.67
C ARG A 155 5.14 24.23 -21.99
N LEU A 156 5.42 23.10 -22.61
CA LEU A 156 6.70 22.87 -23.25
C LEU A 156 6.89 23.85 -24.42
N PRO A 157 8.13 24.28 -24.71
CA PRO A 157 8.41 25.12 -25.86
C PRO A 157 7.92 24.49 -27.18
N PRO A 158 7.66 25.29 -28.23
CA PRO A 158 7.39 24.76 -29.57
C PRO A 158 8.51 23.82 -30.05
N PRO A 159 8.18 22.73 -30.80
CA PRO A 159 6.87 22.45 -31.40
C PRO A 159 5.88 21.71 -30.48
N ASP A 160 6.33 21.19 -29.33
CA ASP A 160 5.54 20.25 -28.51
C ASP A 160 4.27 20.87 -27.90
N ASN A 161 4.37 22.12 -27.45
CA ASN A 161 3.29 22.90 -26.81
C ASN A 161 2.50 22.16 -25.71
N THR A 162 3.10 21.11 -25.14
CA THR A 162 2.41 20.16 -24.27
C THR A 162 2.37 20.69 -22.84
N PRO A 163 1.19 20.70 -22.20
CA PRO A 163 1.06 21.25 -20.87
C PRO A 163 1.64 20.32 -19.80
N TYR A 164 2.29 20.92 -18.80
CA TYR A 164 2.82 20.20 -17.65
C TYR A 164 2.57 20.97 -16.34
N ILE A 165 2.36 20.19 -15.28
CA ILE A 165 2.28 20.67 -13.90
C ILE A 165 3.55 20.24 -13.18
N LEU A 166 4.19 21.17 -12.49
CA LEU A 166 5.32 20.90 -11.60
C LEU A 166 4.84 21.01 -10.15
N SER A 167 4.99 19.96 -9.37
CA SER A 167 4.67 19.92 -7.95
C SER A 167 5.86 19.52 -7.10
N GLU A 168 5.73 19.75 -5.79
CA GLU A 168 6.64 19.20 -4.80
C GLU A 168 6.79 17.69 -4.96
N PHE A 169 8.03 17.22 -5.11
CA PHE A 169 8.31 15.78 -5.06
C PHE A 169 8.21 15.31 -3.61
N ILE A 170 7.35 14.33 -3.38
CA ILE A 170 7.24 13.66 -2.08
C ILE A 170 8.01 12.35 -2.16
N ASP A 171 9.09 12.26 -1.38
CA ASP A 171 9.81 11.01 -1.22
C ASP A 171 9.11 10.16 -0.16
N GLY A 172 8.36 9.16 -0.62
CA GLY A 172 7.43 8.42 0.20
C GLY A 172 6.74 7.29 -0.55
N GLU A 173 5.89 6.56 0.16
CA GLU A 173 5.15 5.43 -0.40
C GLU A 173 3.63 5.65 -0.36
N PRO A 174 2.87 5.13 -1.35
CA PRO A 174 1.43 5.28 -1.37
C PRO A 174 0.75 4.45 -0.28
N LEU A 175 -0.48 4.82 0.09
CA LEU A 175 -1.28 4.04 1.03
C LEU A 175 -1.80 2.70 0.49
N THR A 176 -1.57 2.40 -0.80
CA THR A 176 -2.07 1.17 -1.45
C THR A 176 -1.72 -0.12 -0.69
N PRO A 177 -0.44 -0.38 -0.32
CA PRO A 177 -0.07 -1.61 0.39
C PRO A 177 -0.71 -1.72 1.79
N TYR A 178 -1.14 -0.60 2.37
CA TYR A 178 -1.80 -0.58 3.67
C TYR A 178 -3.30 -0.88 3.57
N CYS A 179 -3.92 -0.50 2.45
CA CYS A 179 -5.34 -0.76 2.20
C CYS A 179 -5.60 -2.21 1.77
N ASP A 180 -4.64 -2.86 1.11
CA ASP A 180 -4.76 -4.27 0.68
C ASP A 180 -4.27 -5.29 1.72
N GLY A 181 -3.69 -4.82 2.84
CA GLY A 181 -3.19 -5.65 3.93
C GLY A 181 -1.76 -6.16 3.77
N SER A 182 -1.04 -5.79 2.70
CA SER A 182 0.39 -6.11 2.54
C SER A 182 1.27 -5.44 3.60
N LYS A 183 0.82 -4.29 4.10
CA LYS A 183 1.37 -3.56 5.25
C LYS A 183 0.24 -3.22 6.22
N ILE A 184 0.57 -3.11 7.51
CA ILE A 184 -0.41 -2.85 8.56
C ILE A 184 -0.03 -1.59 9.32
N LEU A 185 -1.01 -0.75 9.62
CA LEU A 185 -0.87 0.41 10.51
C LEU A 185 -1.69 0.18 11.78
N PRO A 186 -1.18 0.59 12.95
CA PRO A 186 -2.01 0.60 14.16
C PRO A 186 -3.14 1.62 14.01
N LEU A 187 -4.29 1.36 14.66
CA LEU A 187 -5.46 2.24 14.57
C LEU A 187 -5.16 3.69 14.97
N SER A 188 -4.26 3.91 15.92
CA SER A 188 -3.80 5.24 16.33
C SER A 188 -3.12 6.00 15.19
N GLU A 189 -2.36 5.30 14.35
CA GLU A 189 -1.67 5.89 13.21
C GLU A 189 -2.63 6.15 12.05
N ILE A 190 -3.60 5.24 11.83
CA ILE A 190 -4.71 5.48 10.89
C ILE A 190 -5.50 6.73 11.30
N GLN A 191 -5.82 6.89 12.59
CA GLN A 191 -6.49 8.08 13.10
C GLN A 191 -5.64 9.34 12.89
N ARG A 192 -4.34 9.30 13.18
CA ARG A 192 -3.43 10.43 12.94
C ARG A 192 -3.40 10.84 11.47
N ILE A 193 -3.31 9.86 10.56
CA ILE A 193 -3.35 10.08 9.11
C ILE A 193 -4.69 10.70 8.69
N ALA A 194 -5.81 10.13 9.15
CA ALA A 194 -7.15 10.62 8.85
C ALA A 194 -7.34 12.07 9.29
N LEU A 195 -6.92 12.41 10.50
CA LEU A 195 -7.01 13.78 11.03
C LEU A 195 -6.18 14.77 10.21
N ALA A 196 -4.98 14.38 9.80
CA ALA A 196 -4.11 15.22 8.97
C ALA A 196 -4.67 15.43 7.54
N LEU A 197 -5.30 14.40 6.96
CA LEU A 197 -5.98 14.53 5.67
C LEU A 197 -7.25 15.37 5.78
N LEU A 198 -8.04 15.23 6.85
CA LEU A 198 -9.22 16.06 7.08
C LEU A 198 -8.86 17.54 7.31
N ASP A 199 -7.75 17.81 8.00
CA ASP A 199 -7.18 19.16 8.15
C ASP A 199 -6.82 19.77 6.79
N ALA A 200 -6.19 18.96 5.91
CA ALA A 200 -5.88 19.37 4.54
C ALA A 200 -7.14 19.68 3.71
N LEU A 201 -8.14 18.80 3.77
CA LEU A 201 -9.39 18.97 3.05
C LEU A 201 -10.16 20.20 3.54
N ASP A 202 -10.22 20.45 4.86
CA ASP A 202 -10.88 21.63 5.44
C ASP A 202 -10.22 22.96 5.00
N ALA A 203 -8.90 22.93 4.75
CA ALA A 203 -8.15 24.08 4.26
C ALA A 203 -8.47 24.45 2.81
N ILE A 204 -8.78 23.47 1.95
CA ILE A 204 -9.03 23.68 0.52
C ILE A 204 -10.51 23.68 0.15
N HIS A 205 -11.36 22.97 0.91
CA HIS A 205 -12.75 22.78 0.54
C HIS A 205 -13.55 24.09 0.62
N PRO A 206 -14.56 24.27 -0.25
CA PRO A 206 -15.48 25.39 -0.17
C PRO A 206 -16.07 25.53 1.24
N LYS A 207 -16.20 26.78 1.73
CA LYS A 207 -16.76 27.11 3.06
C LYS A 207 -18.28 26.87 3.09
N THR A 208 -18.64 25.60 3.05
CA THR A 208 -19.99 25.07 2.82
C THR A 208 -20.99 25.52 3.88
N GLU A 209 -20.55 25.65 5.14
CA GLU A 209 -21.41 26.18 6.21
C GLU A 209 -21.82 27.62 5.96
N ARG A 210 -20.87 28.49 5.58
CA ARG A 210 -21.16 29.88 5.24
C ARG A 210 -22.04 29.97 3.99
N ILE A 211 -21.72 29.20 2.96
CA ILE A 211 -22.54 29.09 1.74
C ILE A 211 -24.00 28.70 2.08
N ASN A 212 -24.18 27.70 2.95
CA ASN A 212 -25.51 27.23 3.35
C ASN A 212 -26.25 28.23 4.25
N GLN A 213 -25.54 28.96 5.12
CA GLN A 213 -26.13 30.04 5.91
C GLN A 213 -26.63 31.18 5.03
N LEU A 214 -25.82 31.61 4.06
CA LEU A 214 -26.20 32.64 3.08
C LEU A 214 -27.43 32.22 2.28
N LYS A 215 -27.48 30.97 1.78
CA LYS A 215 -28.64 30.44 1.01
C LYS A 215 -29.98 30.41 1.76
N LYS A 216 -29.96 30.37 3.10
CA LYS A 216 -31.18 30.23 3.92
C LYS A 216 -31.87 31.56 4.20
N LYS A 217 -31.29 32.69 3.79
CA LYS A 217 -31.83 34.02 4.02
C LYS A 217 -31.94 34.82 2.73
N THR A 218 -32.70 35.90 2.77
CA THR A 218 -32.68 36.92 1.71
C THR A 218 -31.32 37.64 1.76
N LEU A 219 -30.61 37.62 0.64
CA LEU A 219 -29.26 38.18 0.53
C LEU A 219 -29.31 39.69 0.24
N THR A 220 -28.35 40.43 0.80
CA THR A 220 -27.99 41.77 0.31
C THR A 220 -27.12 41.65 -0.96
N ALA A 221 -26.83 42.76 -1.64
CA ALA A 221 -25.91 42.76 -2.79
C ALA A 221 -24.52 42.23 -2.38
N ASP A 222 -23.94 42.77 -1.30
CA ASP A 222 -22.63 42.35 -0.79
C ASP A 222 -22.60 40.85 -0.40
N GLU A 223 -23.69 40.32 0.16
CA GLU A 223 -23.79 38.90 0.52
C GLU A 223 -24.01 37.98 -0.68
N ALA A 224 -24.59 38.50 -1.77
CA ALA A 224 -24.66 37.78 -3.03
C ALA A 224 -23.28 37.69 -3.69
N ASP A 225 -22.52 38.78 -3.66
CA ASP A 225 -21.12 38.82 -4.12
C ASP A 225 -20.23 37.90 -3.25
N GLU A 226 -20.41 37.92 -1.93
CA GLU A 226 -19.73 36.98 -1.02
C GLU A 226 -20.07 35.52 -1.34
N LEU A 227 -21.35 35.20 -1.55
CA LEU A 227 -21.77 33.83 -1.89
C LEU A 227 -21.14 33.35 -3.20
N GLU A 228 -21.05 34.23 -4.20
CA GLU A 228 -20.43 33.90 -5.48
C GLU A 228 -18.93 33.67 -5.31
N LEU A 229 -18.23 34.54 -4.58
CA LEU A 229 -16.82 34.36 -4.27
C LEU A 229 -16.56 33.06 -3.51
N LEU A 230 -17.37 32.74 -2.48
CA LEU A 230 -17.22 31.51 -1.69
C LEU A 230 -17.47 30.23 -2.49
N ARG A 231 -18.33 30.27 -3.50
CA ARG A 231 -18.54 29.15 -4.43
C ARG A 231 -17.34 28.93 -5.34
N GLN A 232 -16.66 30.01 -5.71
CA GLN A 232 -15.50 29.99 -6.60
C GLN A 232 -14.18 29.76 -5.83
N SER A 233 -14.11 30.05 -4.53
CA SER A 233 -12.86 30.07 -3.75
C SER A 233 -12.45 28.75 -3.11
N GLY A 234 -13.07 27.62 -3.46
CA GLY A 234 -12.79 26.32 -2.86
C GLY A 234 -12.43 25.26 -3.91
N ILE A 235 -11.54 24.35 -3.54
CA ILE A 235 -10.99 23.32 -4.42
C ILE A 235 -11.39 21.95 -3.90
N LEU A 236 -11.97 21.13 -4.78
CA LEU A 236 -12.26 19.72 -4.53
C LEU A 236 -11.15 18.85 -5.13
N HIS A 237 -10.75 17.79 -4.42
CA HIS A 237 -9.70 16.89 -4.87
C HIS A 237 -10.17 15.97 -6.01
N ARG A 238 -11.39 15.42 -5.90
CA ARG A 238 -12.11 14.61 -6.90
C ARG A 238 -11.49 13.26 -7.32
N ASP A 239 -10.29 12.93 -6.84
CA ASP A 239 -9.65 11.61 -7.06
C ASP A 239 -8.96 11.08 -5.79
N ILE A 240 -9.61 11.20 -4.63
CA ILE A 240 -9.04 10.67 -3.37
C ILE A 240 -9.04 9.14 -3.44
N LYS A 241 -7.85 8.56 -3.35
CA LYS A 241 -7.59 7.12 -3.35
C LYS A 241 -6.21 6.82 -2.76
N PRO A 242 -5.90 5.56 -2.39
CA PRO A 242 -4.64 5.23 -1.73
C PRO A 242 -3.39 5.58 -2.54
N GLN A 243 -3.47 5.55 -3.88
CA GLN A 243 -2.36 5.94 -4.76
C GLN A 243 -2.04 7.44 -4.69
N ASN A 244 -3.02 8.27 -4.37
CA ASN A 244 -2.87 9.73 -4.33
C ASN A 244 -2.62 10.24 -2.90
N ILE A 245 -2.35 9.35 -1.95
CA ILE A 245 -1.96 9.68 -0.58
C ILE A 245 -0.63 9.01 -0.30
N LEU A 246 0.44 9.81 -0.21
CA LEU A 246 1.78 9.35 0.08
C LEU A 246 2.12 9.53 1.56
N LEU A 247 2.77 8.55 2.17
CA LEU A 247 3.44 8.69 3.46
C LEU A 247 4.90 9.07 3.20
N ASP A 248 5.30 10.26 3.65
CA ASP A 248 6.71 10.68 3.56
C ASP A 248 7.61 9.81 4.47
N GLN A 249 8.93 10.02 4.40
CA GLN A 249 9.90 9.29 5.24
C GLN A 249 9.67 9.40 6.76
N ARG A 250 8.83 10.35 7.22
CA ARG A 250 8.43 10.55 8.62
C ARG A 250 6.99 10.08 8.87
N SER A 251 6.44 9.28 7.97
CA SER A 251 5.06 8.79 7.95
C SER A 251 3.99 9.89 7.86
N ASN A 252 4.32 11.13 7.50
CA ASN A 252 3.28 12.16 7.36
C ASN A 252 2.53 11.97 6.04
N PRO A 253 1.18 12.02 6.06
CA PRO A 253 0.41 11.89 4.84
C PRO A 253 0.49 13.17 4.00
N LYS A 254 0.61 12.99 2.70
CA LYS A 254 0.63 14.03 1.68
C LYS A 254 -0.39 13.67 0.61
N LEU A 255 -1.38 14.54 0.44
CA LEU A 255 -2.32 14.46 -0.66
C LEU A 255 -1.66 15.00 -1.93
N ILE A 256 -1.68 14.20 -2.99
CA ILE A 256 -1.09 14.49 -4.30
C ILE A 256 -2.14 14.34 -5.40
N ASP A 257 -1.82 14.78 -6.61
CA ASP A 257 -2.64 14.50 -7.80
C ASP A 257 -4.11 14.93 -7.69
N PHE A 258 -4.30 16.20 -7.39
CA PHE A 258 -5.60 16.85 -7.54
C PHE A 258 -6.07 16.70 -8.98
N ASN A 259 -7.29 16.19 -9.16
CA ASN A 259 -7.89 16.09 -10.48
C ASN A 259 -8.51 17.43 -10.87
N ILE A 260 -7.65 18.44 -11.00
CA ILE A 260 -7.98 19.85 -11.30
C ILE A 260 -8.58 20.00 -12.72
N ALA A 261 -8.65 18.92 -13.51
CA ALA A 261 -9.00 18.95 -14.93
C ALA A 261 -10.50 18.83 -15.25
N VAL A 262 -11.39 18.69 -14.26
CA VAL A 262 -12.80 18.33 -14.51
C VAL A 262 -13.75 19.51 -14.27
N VAL A 263 -13.33 20.74 -14.52
CA VAL A 263 -14.19 21.93 -14.32
C VAL A 263 -14.91 22.38 -15.61
N ALA A 264 -14.90 21.56 -16.67
CA ALA A 264 -15.81 21.78 -17.80
C ALA A 264 -17.17 21.11 -17.53
N GLU A 265 -18.25 21.91 -17.54
CA GLU A 265 -19.68 21.57 -17.40
C GLU A 265 -20.23 20.48 -18.37
N ASN A 266 -19.38 19.72 -19.07
CA ASN A 266 -19.77 18.63 -19.99
C ASN A 266 -18.95 17.34 -19.85
N ALA A 267 -18.10 17.20 -18.83
CA ALA A 267 -17.35 15.96 -18.60
C ALA A 267 -18.18 14.93 -17.82
N VAL A 268 -19.17 14.31 -18.48
CA VAL A 268 -19.77 13.06 -17.99
C VAL A 268 -18.70 11.97 -17.97
N GLY A 269 -18.09 11.73 -16.81
CA GLY A 269 -17.74 10.37 -16.38
C GLY A 269 -16.51 9.68 -16.99
N ARG A 270 -15.33 10.30 -17.12
CA ARG A 270 -14.11 9.53 -17.53
C ARG A 270 -12.84 9.67 -16.66
N GLY A 271 -12.79 10.58 -15.69
CA GLY A 271 -11.67 10.70 -14.74
C GLY A 271 -11.98 10.14 -13.34
N GLY A 272 -11.03 9.37 -12.78
CA GLY A 272 -11.02 8.83 -11.41
C GLY A 272 -11.10 7.30 -11.33
N THR A 273 -10.91 6.72 -10.14
CA THR A 273 -11.05 5.26 -9.93
C THR A 273 -12.46 4.93 -9.40
N PRO A 274 -13.37 4.29 -10.20
CA PRO A 274 -14.78 4.07 -9.85
C PRO A 274 -15.04 3.46 -8.46
N ARG A 275 -14.09 2.62 -8.02
CA ARG A 275 -14.05 1.99 -6.69
C ARG A 275 -14.24 2.96 -5.52
N TYR A 276 -13.75 4.20 -5.63
CA TYR A 276 -13.80 5.19 -4.54
C TYR A 276 -14.85 6.27 -4.76
N TRP A 277 -15.66 6.19 -5.83
CA TRP A 277 -16.61 7.26 -6.16
C TRP A 277 -17.85 7.23 -5.28
N ALA A 278 -18.25 8.43 -4.83
CA ALA A 278 -19.55 8.63 -4.24
C ALA A 278 -20.66 8.30 -5.28
N PRO A 279 -21.70 7.56 -4.90
CA PRO A 279 -22.77 7.14 -5.82
C PRO A 279 -23.55 8.28 -6.48
N ASP A 280 -23.60 9.43 -5.81
CA ASP A 280 -24.30 10.66 -6.21
C ASP A 280 -23.37 11.72 -6.83
N ARG A 281 -22.18 11.30 -7.29
CA ARG A 281 -21.27 12.12 -8.10
C ARG A 281 -22.04 12.88 -9.18
N GLY A 282 -21.80 14.19 -9.29
CA GLY A 282 -22.28 15.03 -10.39
C GLY A 282 -23.39 16.02 -10.02
N GLN A 283 -23.92 16.01 -8.79
CA GLN A 283 -24.86 17.05 -8.34
C GLN A 283 -24.77 17.34 -6.83
N PRO A 284 -24.57 18.60 -6.39
CA PRO A 284 -24.00 19.76 -7.10
C PRO A 284 -22.47 19.72 -7.18
N GLU A 285 -21.88 20.44 -8.15
CA GLU A 285 -20.45 20.34 -8.51
C GLU A 285 -19.44 20.85 -7.47
N TRP A 286 -19.91 21.61 -6.48
CA TRP A 286 -19.10 22.31 -5.47
C TRP A 286 -19.19 21.69 -4.06
N GLU A 287 -19.81 20.51 -3.90
CA GLU A 287 -19.97 19.90 -2.57
C GLU A 287 -18.78 19.01 -2.14
N PRO A 288 -18.17 19.27 -0.95
CA PRO A 288 -17.10 18.46 -0.36
C PRO A 288 -17.42 16.99 -0.10
N SER A 289 -18.70 16.65 0.04
CA SER A 289 -19.16 15.35 0.55
C SER A 289 -18.70 14.15 -0.29
N ALA A 290 -18.39 14.36 -1.58
CA ALA A 290 -17.83 13.35 -2.46
C ALA A 290 -16.37 12.99 -2.08
N ASP A 291 -15.52 13.98 -1.82
CA ASP A 291 -14.16 13.77 -1.33
C ASP A 291 -14.17 13.06 0.03
N LEU A 292 -15.09 13.45 0.92
CA LEU A 292 -15.23 12.84 2.24
C LEU A 292 -15.68 11.37 2.16
N PHE A 293 -16.53 11.03 1.19
CA PHE A 293 -16.89 9.64 0.91
C PHE A 293 -15.67 8.85 0.44
N SER A 294 -14.92 9.37 -0.53
CA SER A 294 -13.73 8.71 -1.06
C SER A 294 -12.67 8.50 0.03
N LEU A 295 -12.43 9.50 0.89
CA LEU A 295 -11.60 9.34 2.07
C LEU A 295 -12.18 8.31 3.04
N GLY A 296 -13.49 8.32 3.27
CA GLY A 296 -14.19 7.32 4.08
C GLY A 296 -13.94 5.89 3.59
N VAL A 297 -13.96 5.64 2.28
CA VAL A 297 -13.61 4.35 1.70
C VAL A 297 -12.15 4.01 1.98
N VAL A 298 -11.21 4.94 1.76
CA VAL A 298 -9.79 4.71 2.10
C VAL A 298 -9.61 4.35 3.57
N LEU A 299 -10.23 5.09 4.50
CA LEU A 299 -10.13 4.81 5.93
C LEU A 299 -10.73 3.46 6.30
N TYR A 300 -11.87 3.09 5.68
CA TYR A 300 -12.49 1.80 5.87
C TYR A 300 -11.53 0.66 5.48
N GLU A 301 -10.82 0.82 4.36
CA GLU A 301 -9.85 -0.18 3.87
C GLU A 301 -8.56 -0.21 4.67
N LEU A 302 -8.06 0.92 5.14
CA LEU A 302 -6.92 0.94 6.06
C LEU A 302 -7.20 0.16 7.33
N VAL A 303 -8.46 0.17 7.80
CA VAL A 303 -8.88 -0.53 9.02
C VAL A 303 -9.17 -2.00 8.76
N THR A 304 -9.87 -2.32 7.68
CA THR A 304 -10.44 -3.67 7.46
C THR A 304 -9.72 -4.51 6.42
N HIS A 305 -8.81 -3.89 5.64
CA HIS A 305 -8.18 -4.44 4.43
C HIS A 305 -9.18 -4.95 3.38
N ARG A 306 -10.44 -4.49 3.46
CA ARG A 306 -11.57 -4.95 2.65
C ARG A 306 -12.40 -3.74 2.23
N HIS A 307 -12.96 -3.78 1.04
CA HIS A 307 -13.80 -2.69 0.55
C HIS A 307 -15.17 -2.67 1.26
N PRO A 308 -15.75 -1.49 1.57
CA PRO A 308 -17.04 -1.40 2.23
C PRO A 308 -18.21 -1.97 1.42
N TYR A 309 -18.04 -2.16 0.12
CA TYR A 309 -19.11 -2.58 -0.80
C TYR A 309 -18.72 -3.83 -1.59
N ALA A 310 -19.75 -4.62 -1.93
CA ALA A 310 -19.64 -5.76 -2.83
C ALA A 310 -18.98 -5.37 -4.17
N ASN A 311 -18.20 -6.28 -4.75
CA ASN A 311 -17.50 -6.08 -6.02
C ASN A 311 -16.64 -4.80 -6.07
N ASN A 312 -16.21 -4.31 -4.90
CA ASN A 312 -15.43 -3.08 -4.79
C ASN A 312 -16.10 -1.86 -5.47
N THR A 313 -17.44 -1.80 -5.47
CA THR A 313 -18.17 -0.75 -6.19
C THR A 313 -19.28 -0.20 -5.29
N PRO A 314 -19.20 1.07 -4.85
CA PRO A 314 -20.19 1.69 -3.99
C PRO A 314 -21.64 1.54 -4.47
N GLY A 315 -21.93 1.97 -5.71
CA GLY A 315 -23.29 1.95 -6.27
C GLY A 315 -24.34 2.48 -5.28
N ASN A 316 -25.59 2.05 -5.42
CA ASN A 316 -26.63 2.34 -4.40
C ASN A 316 -26.73 1.25 -3.33
N GLY A 317 -25.66 0.46 -3.13
CA GLY A 317 -25.65 -0.67 -2.20
C GLY A 317 -25.59 -0.25 -0.73
N THR A 318 -25.61 -1.22 0.18
CA THR A 318 -25.40 -0.98 1.61
C THR A 318 -23.94 -1.32 1.96
N PRO A 319 -23.19 -0.43 2.63
CA PRO A 319 -21.85 -0.76 3.08
C PRO A 319 -21.90 -1.84 4.17
N TYR A 320 -20.95 -2.77 4.14
CA TYR A 320 -20.83 -3.83 5.15
C TYR A 320 -20.43 -3.26 6.51
N ASP A 321 -20.94 -3.84 7.60
CA ASP A 321 -20.47 -3.51 8.95
C ASP A 321 -19.00 -3.95 9.09
N PRO A 322 -18.06 -3.02 9.34
CA PRO A 322 -16.62 -3.33 9.44
C PRO A 322 -16.32 -4.37 10.52
N ARG A 323 -17.14 -4.47 11.57
CA ARG A 323 -16.96 -5.46 12.64
C ARG A 323 -17.39 -6.87 12.22
N GLN A 324 -18.25 -6.99 11.22
CA GLN A 324 -18.68 -8.29 10.69
C GLN A 324 -17.69 -8.82 9.66
N ILE A 325 -17.14 -7.94 8.82
CA ILE A 325 -16.21 -8.36 7.78
C ILE A 325 -14.77 -8.47 8.29
N ALA A 326 -14.41 -7.73 9.34
CA ALA A 326 -13.08 -7.72 9.95
C ALA A 326 -13.16 -7.86 11.49
N PRO A 327 -13.81 -8.91 12.02
CA PRO A 327 -13.95 -9.11 13.47
C PRO A 327 -12.59 -9.18 14.20
N GLU A 328 -11.54 -9.62 13.51
CA GLU A 328 -10.18 -9.72 14.02
C GLU A 328 -9.58 -8.38 14.48
N ILE A 329 -10.03 -7.25 13.92
CA ILE A 329 -9.48 -5.92 14.24
C ILE A 329 -10.05 -5.38 15.57
N SER A 330 -11.21 -5.91 16.00
CA SER A 330 -11.86 -5.54 17.26
C SER A 330 -12.01 -4.02 17.44
N ILE A 331 -12.67 -3.34 16.49
CA ILE A 331 -12.97 -1.90 16.58
C ILE A 331 -14.22 -1.61 17.43
N SER A 332 -14.28 -0.41 18.03
CA SER A 332 -15.44 0.02 18.82
C SER A 332 -16.68 0.21 17.95
N GLN A 333 -17.86 0.15 18.58
CA GLN A 333 -19.12 0.45 17.89
C GLN A 333 -19.10 1.88 17.34
N GLU A 334 -18.59 2.83 18.12
CA GLU A 334 -18.52 4.24 17.76
C GLU A 334 -17.61 4.48 16.56
N PHE A 335 -16.47 3.77 16.48
CA PHE A 335 -15.59 3.86 15.32
C PHE A 335 -16.18 3.16 14.09
N ALA A 336 -16.86 2.02 14.26
CA ALA A 336 -17.60 1.37 13.19
C ALA A 336 -18.71 2.28 12.63
N ASP A 337 -19.46 2.95 13.50
CA ASP A 337 -20.51 3.90 13.12
C ASP A 337 -19.95 5.12 12.40
N PHE A 338 -18.78 5.61 12.83
CA PHE A 338 -18.05 6.67 12.13
C PHE A 338 -17.69 6.26 10.69
N LEU A 339 -17.08 5.08 10.51
CA LEU A 339 -16.69 4.57 9.20
C LEU A 339 -17.93 4.38 8.30
N LEU A 340 -18.99 3.76 8.84
CA LEU A 340 -20.24 3.55 8.11
C LEU A 340 -20.91 4.86 7.71
N LYS A 341 -20.91 5.87 8.59
CA LYS A 341 -21.45 7.20 8.29
C LYS A 341 -20.66 7.87 7.16
N ALA A 342 -19.33 7.75 7.13
CA ALA A 342 -18.50 8.32 6.08
C ALA A 342 -18.81 7.76 4.70
N VAL A 343 -19.11 6.45 4.63
CA VAL A 343 -19.34 5.74 3.37
C VAL A 343 -20.81 5.51 3.04
N LYS A 344 -21.78 6.20 3.64
CA LYS A 344 -23.20 6.02 3.26
C LYS A 344 -23.47 6.46 1.81
N PRO A 345 -24.30 5.77 1.02
CA PRO A 345 -24.58 6.20 -0.36
C PRO A 345 -25.21 7.59 -0.46
N ALA A 346 -26.23 7.87 0.36
CA ALA A 346 -26.96 9.13 0.32
C ALA A 346 -26.16 10.27 0.98
N ARG A 347 -25.84 11.34 0.23
CA ARG A 347 -25.12 12.52 0.75
C ARG A 347 -25.66 13.05 2.06
N ASN A 348 -26.97 13.18 2.22
CA ASN A 348 -27.57 13.79 3.41
C ASN A 348 -27.43 12.94 4.68
N GLN A 349 -26.97 11.69 4.55
CA GLN A 349 -26.68 10.81 5.66
C GLN A 349 -25.18 10.72 5.97
N ARG A 350 -24.32 11.37 5.18
CA ARG A 350 -22.86 11.45 5.36
C ARG A 350 -22.44 12.75 6.04
N PHE A 351 -21.14 12.86 6.32
CA PHE A 351 -20.49 14.11 6.68
C PHE A 351 -20.56 15.12 5.53
N GLN A 352 -20.89 16.37 5.86
CA GLN A 352 -21.05 17.45 4.89
C GLN A 352 -19.77 18.29 4.73
N THR A 353 -18.95 18.36 5.77
CA THR A 353 -17.71 19.15 5.80
C THR A 353 -16.57 18.35 6.41
N ALA A 354 -15.34 18.65 5.98
CA ALA A 354 -14.14 18.05 6.54
C ALA A 354 -14.00 18.38 8.04
N ALA A 355 -14.33 19.61 8.45
CA ALA A 355 -14.40 20.01 9.86
C ALA A 355 -15.33 19.12 10.68
N GLN A 356 -16.55 18.85 10.21
CA GLN A 356 -17.51 17.98 10.89
C GLN A 356 -16.99 16.54 11.03
N MET A 357 -16.40 16.00 9.97
CA MET A 357 -15.82 14.64 10.00
C MET A 357 -14.61 14.57 10.93
N ARG A 358 -13.77 15.61 10.95
CA ARG A 358 -12.60 15.72 11.84
C ARG A 358 -13.02 15.76 13.30
N GLU A 359 -13.97 16.62 13.64
CA GLU A 359 -14.49 16.74 15.01
C GLU A 359 -15.09 15.41 15.48
N ALA A 360 -15.89 14.75 14.65
CA ALA A 360 -16.46 13.44 14.97
C ALA A 360 -15.38 12.38 15.23
N LEU A 361 -14.28 12.39 14.47
CA LEU A 361 -13.16 11.47 14.68
C LEU A 361 -12.34 11.79 15.94
N GLN A 362 -12.20 13.08 16.29
CA GLN A 362 -11.51 13.52 17.51
C GLN A 362 -12.28 13.19 18.79
N GLN A 363 -13.61 13.19 18.72
CA GLN A 363 -14.49 12.88 19.85
C GLN A 363 -14.62 11.38 20.13
N LEU A 364 -14.03 10.50 19.31
CA LEU A 364 -14.05 9.07 19.57
C LEU A 364 -13.20 8.74 20.81
N PRO A 365 -13.78 8.16 21.88
CA PRO A 365 -13.07 7.93 23.14
C PRO A 365 -12.05 6.79 23.02
N ILE A 366 -12.39 5.73 22.28
CA ILE A 366 -11.55 4.55 22.05
C ILE A 366 -11.85 4.02 20.64
N LEU A 367 -10.81 3.67 19.88
CA LEU A 367 -10.95 3.08 18.54
C LEU A 367 -11.15 1.57 18.57
N HIS A 368 -10.59 0.91 19.59
CA HIS A 368 -10.81 -0.52 19.85
C HIS A 368 -12.11 -0.73 20.62
N ALA A 369 -12.78 -1.85 20.37
CA ALA A 369 -13.86 -2.33 21.22
C ALA A 369 -13.33 -2.41 22.65
N ALA A 370 -14.17 -2.05 23.63
CA ALA A 370 -13.85 -2.22 25.03
C ALA A 370 -13.22 -3.61 25.22
N THR A 371 -12.06 -3.63 25.86
CA THR A 371 -11.23 -4.82 26.07
C THR A 371 -12.14 -6.01 26.29
N LEU A 372 -12.04 -7.04 25.43
CA LEU A 372 -12.66 -8.33 25.72
C LEU A 372 -12.40 -8.60 27.20
N PRO A 373 -13.40 -9.01 28.00
CA PRO A 373 -13.17 -9.35 29.39
C PRO A 373 -11.93 -10.22 29.40
N ILE A 374 -10.87 -9.78 30.10
CA ILE A 374 -9.62 -10.51 30.20
C ILE A 374 -10.07 -11.93 30.50
N PRO A 375 -9.90 -12.90 29.58
CA PRO A 375 -10.39 -14.24 29.82
C PRO A 375 -9.81 -14.60 31.18
N SER A 376 -10.69 -14.92 32.13
CA SER A 376 -10.32 -15.17 33.53
C SER A 376 -9.04 -15.97 33.47
N THR A 377 -7.93 -15.34 33.84
CA THR A 377 -6.60 -15.86 33.58
C THR A 377 -6.47 -17.08 34.45
N ASN A 378 -6.90 -18.22 33.93
CA ASN A 378 -6.64 -19.47 34.58
C ASN A 378 -5.19 -19.76 34.26
N PHE A 379 -4.31 -19.21 35.09
CA PHE A 379 -2.87 -19.47 35.05
C PHE A 379 -2.55 -20.92 35.44
N ALA A 380 -3.56 -21.79 35.63
CA ALA A 380 -3.39 -23.19 35.98
C ALA A 380 -2.41 -23.94 35.06
N ASP A 381 -2.31 -23.52 33.78
CA ASP A 381 -1.41 -24.15 32.81
C ASP A 381 -0.02 -23.50 32.73
N LEU A 382 0.19 -22.34 33.38
CA LEU A 382 1.48 -21.66 33.41
C LEU A 382 2.18 -21.93 34.75
N ASN A 383 3.36 -22.56 34.70
CA ASN A 383 4.26 -22.58 35.84
C ASN A 383 4.78 -21.16 36.10
N LEU A 384 4.22 -20.50 37.11
CA LEU A 384 4.68 -19.21 37.60
C LEU A 384 5.75 -19.40 38.67
N GLU A 385 6.81 -18.62 38.60
CA GLU A 385 7.81 -18.58 39.68
C GLU A 385 7.22 -17.90 40.92
N PRO A 386 7.75 -18.17 42.12
CA PRO A 386 7.23 -17.58 43.36
C PRO A 386 7.21 -16.05 43.38
N ASP A 387 8.11 -15.37 42.64
CA ASP A 387 8.15 -13.90 42.52
C ASP A 387 7.12 -13.32 41.55
N GLU A 388 6.39 -14.18 40.83
CA GLU A 388 5.44 -13.80 39.78
C GLU A 388 3.99 -13.92 40.24
N VAL A 389 3.73 -14.73 41.27
CA VAL A 389 2.39 -14.96 41.81
C VAL A 389 1.91 -13.72 42.56
N GLY A 390 0.76 -13.17 42.16
CA GLY A 390 0.10 -12.05 42.85
C GLY A 390 0.76 -10.68 42.66
N ARG A 391 1.70 -10.56 41.73
CA ARG A 391 2.37 -9.29 41.44
C ARG A 391 1.40 -8.30 40.74
N PRO A 392 1.24 -7.06 41.23
CA PRO A 392 0.40 -6.06 40.57
C PRO A 392 1.02 -5.62 39.24
N ASP A 393 0.17 -5.27 38.27
CA ASP A 393 0.54 -4.79 36.93
C ASP A 393 1.51 -5.73 36.17
N TYR A 394 1.41 -7.03 36.46
CA TYR A 394 2.26 -8.07 35.89
C TYR A 394 1.46 -9.00 35.00
N ASN A 395 1.91 -9.18 33.75
CA ASN A 395 1.33 -10.14 32.82
C ASN A 395 2.35 -11.26 32.51
N PRO A 396 2.15 -12.48 33.01
CA PRO A 396 3.11 -13.56 32.79
C PRO A 396 3.19 -13.99 31.32
N TYR A 397 2.14 -13.80 30.51
CA TYR A 397 2.22 -14.07 29.07
C TYR A 397 3.16 -13.08 28.37
N VAL A 398 3.13 -11.80 28.77
CA VAL A 398 4.08 -10.80 28.25
C VAL A 398 5.50 -11.15 28.68
N THR A 399 5.72 -11.56 29.94
CA THR A 399 7.05 -12.02 30.38
C THR A 399 7.52 -13.21 29.55
N ARG A 400 6.65 -14.18 29.28
CA ARG A 400 6.96 -15.37 28.45
C ARG A 400 7.23 -14.97 27.01
N LEU A 401 6.43 -14.08 26.41
CA LEU A 401 6.69 -13.52 25.09
C LEU A 401 8.02 -12.76 25.03
N LEU A 402 8.35 -12.00 26.08
CA LEU A 402 9.64 -11.31 26.21
C LEU A 402 10.80 -12.29 26.35
N THR A 403 10.60 -13.50 26.90
CA THR A 403 11.64 -14.55 26.88
C THR A 403 11.89 -15.14 25.48
N LEU A 404 10.97 -14.94 24.52
CA LEU A 404 11.19 -15.29 23.11
C LEU A 404 12.11 -14.30 22.40
N TYR A 405 12.43 -13.15 23.02
CA TYR A 405 13.38 -12.20 22.47
C TYR A 405 14.82 -12.67 22.71
N SER A 406 15.66 -12.65 21.67
CA SER A 406 17.00 -13.23 21.70
C SER A 406 17.95 -12.60 22.73
N GLN A 407 17.67 -11.38 23.20
CA GLN A 407 18.46 -10.65 24.21
C GLN A 407 17.75 -10.56 25.58
N ALA A 408 16.74 -11.39 25.82
CA ALA A 408 16.01 -11.39 27.09
C ALA A 408 16.93 -11.77 28.26
N ARG A 409 16.91 -10.95 29.33
CA ARG A 409 17.69 -11.21 30.56
C ARG A 409 17.20 -12.44 31.35
N ARG A 410 15.97 -12.89 31.10
CA ARG A 410 15.38 -14.11 31.67
C ARG A 410 15.29 -15.13 30.53
N SER A 411 16.11 -16.18 30.62
CA SER A 411 16.24 -17.39 29.78
C SER A 411 15.47 -17.44 28.45
N ASN A 412 16.23 -17.52 27.35
CA ASN A 412 15.79 -17.77 25.96
C ASN A 412 15.81 -19.28 25.59
N ALA A 413 15.51 -20.16 26.55
CA ALA A 413 15.60 -21.61 26.37
C ALA A 413 14.77 -22.20 25.21
N GLY A 414 13.85 -21.43 24.62
CA GLY A 414 13.03 -21.82 23.46
C GLY A 414 13.47 -21.28 22.09
N THR A 415 14.39 -20.31 21.98
CA THR A 415 14.84 -19.80 20.66
C THR A 415 15.98 -20.62 20.04
N ARG A 416 16.34 -21.75 20.67
CA ARG A 416 17.49 -22.59 20.31
C ARG A 416 17.01 -23.88 19.65
N GLY A 417 16.35 -23.75 18.50
CA GLY A 417 16.03 -24.90 17.65
C GLY A 417 14.57 -25.11 17.30
N LEU A 418 14.27 -26.32 16.85
CA LEU A 418 12.99 -26.85 16.43
C LEU A 418 12.21 -27.38 17.63
N ASP A 419 11.57 -26.47 18.38
CA ASP A 419 10.46 -26.85 19.26
C ASP A 419 9.24 -27.32 18.45
N ASP A 420 8.22 -27.87 19.12
CA ASP A 420 7.08 -28.49 18.43
C ASP A 420 6.32 -27.51 17.52
N ILE A 421 6.30 -26.22 17.87
CA ILE A 421 5.67 -25.16 17.05
C ILE A 421 6.57 -24.78 15.87
N ALA A 422 7.88 -24.62 16.08
CA ALA A 422 8.84 -24.34 15.03
C ALA A 422 8.89 -25.47 14.00
N ARG A 423 8.69 -26.74 14.39
CA ARG A 423 8.55 -27.86 13.45
C ARG A 423 7.33 -27.74 12.55
N LEU A 424 6.18 -27.36 13.11
CA LEU A 424 4.93 -27.22 12.37
C LEU A 424 4.92 -26.04 11.38
N THR A 425 5.79 -25.06 11.62
CA THR A 425 5.88 -23.80 10.86
C THR A 425 7.16 -23.66 10.04
N TYR A 426 8.02 -24.68 10.04
CA TYR A 426 9.30 -24.65 9.34
C TYR A 426 9.09 -24.63 7.82
N VAL A 427 9.61 -23.59 7.16
CA VAL A 427 9.60 -23.47 5.70
C VAL A 427 10.94 -23.96 5.16
N GLN A 428 10.90 -24.98 4.32
CA GLN A 428 12.10 -25.49 3.65
C GLN A 428 12.71 -24.44 2.73
N THR A 429 14.04 -24.33 2.78
CA THR A 429 14.82 -23.38 2.00
C THR A 429 15.72 -24.08 0.98
N LYS A 430 16.53 -23.30 0.24
CA LYS A 430 17.60 -23.85 -0.58
C LYS A 430 18.69 -24.56 0.24
N LEU A 431 18.85 -24.24 1.53
CA LEU A 431 19.75 -24.99 2.41
C LEU A 431 19.24 -26.43 2.56
N ASP A 432 17.94 -26.61 2.80
CA ASP A 432 17.34 -27.93 2.96
C ASP A 432 17.32 -28.73 1.65
N THR A 433 17.02 -28.08 0.53
CA THR A 433 16.81 -28.77 -0.76
C THR A 433 18.09 -29.00 -1.57
N ALA A 434 19.15 -28.20 -1.37
CA ALA A 434 20.39 -28.32 -2.13
C ALA A 434 21.63 -28.61 -1.27
N LEU A 435 21.76 -27.97 -0.09
CA LEU A 435 22.93 -28.16 0.76
C LEU A 435 22.87 -29.48 1.53
N THR A 436 21.71 -29.85 2.09
CA THR A 436 21.56 -31.11 2.85
C THR A 436 22.02 -32.35 2.06
N PRO A 437 21.57 -32.57 0.80
CA PRO A 437 22.08 -33.70 -0.01
C PRO A 437 23.59 -33.65 -0.20
N ALA A 438 24.17 -32.48 -0.50
CA ALA A 438 25.60 -32.33 -0.71
C ALA A 438 26.43 -32.59 0.57
N VAL A 439 25.88 -32.31 1.75
CA VAL A 439 26.51 -32.63 3.04
C VAL A 439 26.45 -34.12 3.33
N LEU A 440 25.30 -34.79 3.07
CA LEU A 440 25.17 -36.25 3.19
C LEU A 440 26.14 -36.99 2.28
N ASP A 441 26.30 -36.52 1.04
CA ASP A 441 27.27 -37.03 0.06
C ASP A 441 28.74 -36.76 0.44
N GLY A 442 28.98 -36.09 1.57
CA GLY A 442 30.31 -35.77 2.04
C GLY A 442 31.08 -34.83 1.10
N GLN A 443 30.41 -33.94 0.37
CA GLN A 443 31.07 -32.98 -0.52
C GLN A 443 31.80 -31.88 0.25
N PHE A 444 31.30 -31.52 1.44
CA PHE A 444 31.85 -30.45 2.26
C PHE A 444 32.53 -31.00 3.52
N ARG A 445 33.62 -30.35 3.93
CA ARG A 445 34.29 -30.61 5.22
C ARG A 445 34.03 -29.51 6.24
N LEU A 446 33.78 -28.30 5.78
CA LEU A 446 33.34 -27.20 6.63
C LEU A 446 32.12 -26.55 5.99
N VAL A 447 31.04 -26.45 6.75
CA VAL A 447 29.83 -25.72 6.38
C VAL A 447 29.63 -24.63 7.42
N ILE A 448 29.64 -23.38 6.97
CA ILE A 448 29.41 -22.22 7.83
C ILE A 448 28.08 -21.60 7.39
N VAL A 449 27.08 -21.64 8.26
CA VAL A 449 25.78 -21.04 8.05
C VAL A 449 25.78 -19.69 8.76
N THR A 450 25.82 -18.61 7.98
CA THR A 450 25.75 -17.23 8.48
C THR A 450 24.36 -16.62 8.24
N GLY A 451 24.06 -15.52 8.94
CA GLY A 451 22.78 -14.84 8.89
C GLY A 451 22.49 -14.10 10.18
N ASN A 452 21.40 -13.34 10.23
CA ASN A 452 20.93 -12.60 11.39
C ASN A 452 20.28 -13.53 12.44
N ALA A 453 20.09 -13.00 13.64
CA ALA A 453 19.33 -13.70 14.68
C ALA A 453 17.88 -13.90 14.20
N GLY A 454 17.36 -15.13 14.33
CA GLY A 454 16.01 -15.48 13.85
C GLY A 454 15.96 -16.09 12.45
N ASP A 455 17.04 -16.07 11.67
CA ASP A 455 17.08 -16.62 10.29
C ASP A 455 17.00 -18.17 10.21
N GLY A 456 16.70 -18.85 11.31
CA GLY A 456 16.52 -20.31 11.32
C GLY A 456 17.81 -21.13 11.20
N LYS A 457 19.00 -20.54 11.34
CA LYS A 457 20.31 -21.25 11.20
C LYS A 457 20.40 -22.51 12.08
N THR A 458 20.10 -22.36 13.38
CA THR A 458 20.10 -23.48 14.33
C THR A 458 19.04 -24.52 13.99
N ALA A 459 17.86 -24.08 13.52
CA ALA A 459 16.81 -24.98 13.09
C ALA A 459 17.22 -25.80 11.86
N PHE A 460 17.92 -25.19 10.89
CA PHE A 460 18.49 -25.91 9.75
C PHE A 460 19.51 -26.96 10.19
N LEU A 461 20.43 -26.64 11.12
CA LEU A 461 21.39 -27.62 11.66
C LEU A 461 20.68 -28.83 12.28
N GLN A 462 19.60 -28.59 13.03
CA GLN A 462 18.82 -29.66 13.65
C GLN A 462 17.99 -30.47 12.63
N GLN A 463 17.48 -29.84 11.56
CA GLN A 463 16.88 -30.59 10.44
C GLN A 463 17.91 -31.48 9.75
N LEU A 464 19.12 -30.96 9.51
CA LEU A 464 20.21 -31.70 8.88
C LEU A 464 20.62 -32.91 9.74
N GLU A 465 20.73 -32.73 11.05
CA GLU A 465 20.97 -33.80 12.01
C GLU A 465 19.86 -34.85 12.02
N ALA A 466 18.59 -34.43 12.05
CA ALA A 466 17.45 -35.34 11.95
C ALA A 466 17.47 -36.12 10.63
N ARG A 467 17.95 -35.50 9.54
CA ARG A 467 18.14 -36.18 8.27
C ARG A 467 19.24 -37.24 8.34
N PHE A 468 20.36 -36.98 9.01
CA PHE A 468 21.37 -38.01 9.27
C PHE A 468 20.82 -39.18 10.11
N GLU A 469 20.00 -38.90 11.12
CA GLU A 469 19.32 -39.94 11.92
C GLU A 469 18.37 -40.78 11.06
N GLN A 470 17.62 -40.16 10.15
CA GLN A 470 16.77 -40.86 9.17
C GLN A 470 17.56 -41.76 8.22
N GLU A 471 18.78 -41.37 7.85
CA GLU A 471 19.72 -42.16 7.03
C GLU A 471 20.49 -43.22 7.86
N GLY A 472 20.17 -43.38 9.15
CA GLY A 472 20.71 -44.42 10.02
C GLY A 472 21.94 -44.02 10.84
N ALA A 473 22.33 -42.74 10.85
CA ALA A 473 23.38 -42.26 11.76
C ALA A 473 22.89 -42.22 13.21
N THR A 474 23.79 -42.48 14.16
CA THR A 474 23.51 -42.28 15.59
C THR A 474 24.22 -41.03 16.07
N LEU A 475 23.45 -40.04 16.55
CA LEU A 475 23.98 -38.76 17.01
C LEU A 475 24.19 -38.74 18.53
N ALA A 476 25.40 -38.36 18.94
CA ALA A 476 25.74 -38.07 20.32
C ALA A 476 25.55 -36.57 20.59
N ARG A 477 24.45 -36.20 21.27
CA ARG A 477 24.17 -34.81 21.65
C ARG A 477 25.14 -34.34 22.73
N LEU A 478 25.72 -33.16 22.55
CA LEU A 478 26.70 -32.61 23.50
C LEU A 478 25.99 -32.19 24.80
N SER A 479 26.62 -32.44 25.94
CA SER A 479 26.10 -32.04 27.26
C SER A 479 26.03 -30.52 27.44
N SER A 480 26.80 -29.76 26.66
CA SER A 480 26.73 -28.30 26.58
C SER A 480 25.43 -27.79 25.93
N GLY A 481 24.67 -28.67 25.28
CA GLY A 481 23.50 -28.31 24.47
C GLY A 481 23.84 -27.58 23.16
N ASN A 482 25.13 -27.43 22.83
CA ASN A 482 25.61 -26.65 21.68
C ASN A 482 26.07 -27.55 20.52
N GLY A 483 25.20 -28.46 20.08
CA GLY A 483 25.46 -29.33 18.94
C GLY A 483 25.46 -30.82 19.27
N ALA A 484 25.97 -31.59 18.31
CA ALA A 484 26.04 -33.04 18.33
C ALA A 484 27.28 -33.51 17.57
N GLU A 485 27.72 -34.73 17.86
CA GLU A 485 28.76 -35.44 17.12
C GLU A 485 28.23 -36.76 16.60
N TRP A 486 28.60 -37.13 15.38
CA TRP A 486 28.20 -38.41 14.78
C TRP A 486 29.20 -38.86 13.73
N THR A 487 29.08 -40.13 13.33
CA THR A 487 29.83 -40.67 12.19
C THR A 487 28.86 -41.18 11.14
N TYR A 488 29.07 -40.79 9.88
CA TYR A 488 28.30 -41.23 8.73
C TYR A 488 29.24 -41.37 7.53
N ASP A 489 29.12 -42.49 6.80
CA ASP A 489 29.96 -42.82 5.64
C ASP A 489 31.47 -42.61 5.86
N GLY A 490 31.97 -43.03 7.03
CA GLY A 490 33.39 -42.91 7.39
C GLY A 490 33.88 -41.48 7.70
N ILE A 491 32.98 -40.51 7.81
CA ILE A 491 33.26 -39.12 8.17
C ILE A 491 32.68 -38.83 9.55
N THR A 492 33.51 -38.29 10.45
CA THR A 492 33.08 -37.79 11.76
C THR A 492 32.65 -36.33 11.65
N TYR A 493 31.36 -36.10 11.82
CA TYR A 493 30.73 -34.79 11.82
C TYR A 493 30.61 -34.25 13.25
N ALA A 494 30.73 -32.94 13.39
CA ALA A 494 30.30 -32.22 14.58
C ALA A 494 29.54 -30.96 14.17
N SER A 495 28.43 -30.69 14.85
CA SER A 495 27.65 -29.47 14.70
C SER A 495 27.90 -28.49 15.85
N ASN A 496 27.70 -27.20 15.59
CA ASN A 496 27.73 -26.16 16.62
C ASN A 496 26.59 -25.16 16.33
N TYR A 497 25.69 -24.99 17.29
CA TYR A 497 24.46 -24.21 17.12
C TYR A 497 24.64 -22.71 17.32
N ASP A 498 25.63 -22.32 18.11
CA ASP A 498 25.99 -20.92 18.38
C ASP A 498 27.50 -20.79 18.62
N GLY A 499 28.20 -20.27 17.61
CA GLY A 499 29.64 -19.98 17.69
C GLY A 499 30.03 -18.86 18.67
N SER A 500 29.07 -18.28 19.40
CA SER A 500 29.27 -17.25 20.42
C SER A 500 29.01 -17.77 21.84
N GLN A 501 28.62 -19.03 22.00
CA GLN A 501 28.27 -19.60 23.31
C GLN A 501 29.51 -19.95 24.14
N ASP A 502 29.50 -19.53 25.41
CA ASP A 502 30.43 -20.03 26.44
C ASP A 502 29.97 -21.40 26.95
N GLU A 503 30.93 -22.26 27.31
CA GLU A 503 30.63 -23.62 27.81
C GLU A 503 31.27 -23.86 29.17
N GLY A 504 30.46 -23.75 30.23
CA GLY A 504 30.94 -23.89 31.61
C GLY A 504 31.94 -22.78 31.96
N SER A 505 33.21 -23.16 32.15
CA SER A 505 34.31 -22.21 32.40
C SER A 505 35.17 -21.93 31.16
N ILE A 506 34.77 -22.44 29.99
CA ILE A 506 35.49 -22.25 28.73
C ILE A 506 34.87 -21.06 27.98
N GLU A 507 35.68 -20.03 27.73
CA GLU A 507 35.28 -18.87 26.94
C GLU A 507 34.99 -19.24 25.48
N ASN A 508 34.03 -18.55 24.87
CA ASN A 508 33.55 -18.77 23.51
C ASN A 508 34.66 -18.86 22.44
N ASP A 509 35.74 -18.08 22.54
CA ASP A 509 36.88 -18.15 21.61
C ASP A 509 37.60 -19.50 21.68
N ALA A 510 37.74 -20.04 22.88
CA ALA A 510 38.34 -21.36 23.09
C ALA A 510 37.38 -22.49 22.67
N VAL A 511 36.08 -22.34 22.90
CA VAL A 511 35.04 -23.26 22.40
C VAL A 511 35.09 -23.32 20.87
N LEU A 512 35.06 -22.16 20.21
CA LEU A 512 35.10 -22.06 18.75
C LEU A 512 36.42 -22.60 18.17
N ALA A 513 37.56 -22.31 18.81
CA ALA A 513 38.84 -22.87 18.41
C ALA A 513 38.90 -24.39 18.55
N ASN A 514 38.33 -24.97 19.61
CA ASN A 514 38.26 -26.42 19.81
C ASN A 514 37.40 -27.08 18.73
N PHE A 515 36.25 -26.48 18.42
CA PHE A 515 35.38 -26.96 17.35
C PHE A 515 36.09 -26.96 15.98
N LEU A 516 36.83 -25.90 15.68
CA LEU A 516 37.53 -25.71 14.40
C LEU A 516 38.90 -26.40 14.32
N VAL A 517 39.34 -27.15 15.32
CA VAL A 517 40.65 -27.86 15.35
C VAL A 517 41.02 -28.57 14.05
N PRO A 518 40.10 -29.27 13.33
CA PRO A 518 40.45 -29.94 12.08
C PRO A 518 41.04 -28.99 11.02
N PHE A 519 40.68 -27.70 11.07
CA PHE A 519 41.08 -26.64 10.11
C PHE A 519 42.25 -25.78 10.61
N LYS A 520 42.94 -26.24 11.66
CA LYS A 520 44.12 -25.57 12.22
C LYS A 520 45.30 -25.64 11.24
N GLY A 521 46.00 -24.53 11.06
CA GLY A 521 47.22 -24.43 10.27
C GLY A 521 47.23 -23.27 9.29
N ASN A 522 48.28 -23.21 8.47
CA ASN A 522 48.52 -22.13 7.50
C ASN A 522 47.88 -22.39 6.13
N SER A 523 47.29 -23.58 5.92
CA SER A 523 46.68 -24.00 4.65
C SER A 523 45.55 -24.98 4.90
N LEU A 524 44.53 -24.95 4.04
CA LEU A 524 43.46 -25.95 4.00
C LEU A 524 43.80 -27.13 3.07
N ALA A 525 44.99 -27.14 2.45
CA ALA A 525 45.46 -28.28 1.66
C ALA A 525 45.87 -29.45 2.58
N GLY A 526 45.42 -30.67 2.24
CA GLY A 526 45.78 -31.88 3.00
C GLY A 526 44.98 -32.11 4.29
N LEU A 527 43.87 -31.39 4.48
CA LEU A 527 42.95 -31.62 5.59
C LEU A 527 42.42 -33.06 5.59
N SER A 528 42.15 -33.57 6.79
CA SER A 528 41.56 -34.91 6.94
C SER A 528 40.24 -35.00 6.19
N LYS A 529 40.13 -35.98 5.30
CA LYS A 529 38.88 -36.29 4.61
C LYS A 529 37.86 -36.97 5.52
N GLN A 530 38.24 -37.33 6.75
CA GLN A 530 37.42 -38.06 7.72
C GLN A 530 36.77 -37.14 8.77
N GLN A 531 37.00 -35.83 8.73
CA GLN A 531 36.42 -34.91 9.71
C GLN A 531 35.65 -33.79 9.03
N ALA A 532 34.42 -33.56 9.47
CA ALA A 532 33.55 -32.49 8.98
C ALA A 532 32.99 -31.65 10.14
N ARG A 533 32.75 -30.37 9.88
CA ARG A 533 32.21 -29.40 10.85
C ARG A 533 31.10 -28.58 10.19
N ILE A 534 30.00 -28.41 10.91
CA ILE A 534 28.85 -27.62 10.48
C ILE A 534 28.51 -26.64 11.59
N ILE A 535 28.53 -25.34 11.32
CA ILE A 535 28.35 -24.31 12.36
C ILE A 535 27.35 -23.25 11.94
N ALA A 536 26.48 -22.87 12.88
CA ALA A 536 25.70 -21.65 12.81
C ALA A 536 26.43 -20.54 13.58
N ILE A 537 26.80 -19.46 12.88
CA ILE A 537 27.54 -18.35 13.48
C ILE A 537 27.20 -17.03 12.78
N ASN A 538 27.12 -15.95 13.55
CA ASN A 538 26.94 -14.62 12.96
C ASN A 538 28.23 -14.19 12.24
N GLU A 539 28.09 -13.55 11.08
CA GLU A 539 29.25 -13.16 10.26
C GLU A 539 30.24 -12.26 11.02
N GLY A 540 29.73 -11.25 11.73
CA GLY A 540 30.57 -10.36 12.54
C GLY A 540 31.37 -11.12 13.61
N ARG A 541 30.77 -12.14 14.23
CA ARG A 541 31.45 -12.97 15.24
C ARG A 541 32.53 -13.85 14.62
N LEU A 542 32.27 -14.44 13.45
CA LEU A 542 33.25 -15.24 12.72
C LEU A 542 34.47 -14.38 12.32
N ARG A 543 34.23 -13.18 11.78
CA ARG A 543 35.29 -12.24 11.43
C ARG A 543 36.09 -11.82 12.66
N ASP A 544 35.41 -11.50 13.76
CA ASP A 544 36.06 -11.12 15.00
C ASP A 544 37.01 -12.21 15.53
N PHE A 545 36.59 -13.47 15.51
CA PHE A 545 37.45 -14.60 15.85
C PHE A 545 38.66 -14.72 14.91
N LEU A 546 38.46 -14.59 13.60
CA LEU A 546 39.51 -14.79 12.61
C LEU A 546 40.49 -13.61 12.51
N ASP A 547 40.07 -12.38 12.82
CA ASP A 547 40.91 -11.19 12.66
C ASP A 547 41.47 -10.66 13.98
N HIS A 548 40.74 -10.78 15.10
CA HIS A 548 41.11 -10.16 16.37
C HIS A 548 41.45 -11.15 17.48
N SER A 549 40.96 -12.39 17.42
CA SER A 549 41.23 -13.38 18.49
C SER A 549 42.74 -13.58 18.71
N PRO A 550 43.19 -13.80 19.96
CA PRO A 550 44.54 -14.28 20.25
C PRO A 550 44.85 -15.62 19.56
N LEU A 551 43.82 -16.38 19.19
CA LEU A 551 43.94 -17.71 18.56
C LEU A 551 44.01 -17.67 17.04
N ARG A 552 43.82 -16.49 16.41
CA ARG A 552 43.75 -16.34 14.94
C ARG A 552 44.92 -16.96 14.18
N ASN A 553 46.14 -16.83 14.71
CA ASN A 553 47.37 -17.33 14.08
C ASN A 553 47.35 -18.86 13.93
N LYS A 554 46.49 -19.57 14.67
CA LYS A 554 46.31 -21.02 14.55
C LYS A 554 45.44 -21.41 13.34
N PHE A 555 44.73 -20.47 12.72
CA PHE A 555 43.72 -20.73 11.68
C PHE A 555 43.95 -19.88 10.42
N GLU A 556 45.19 -19.54 10.08
CA GLU A 556 45.52 -18.68 8.93
C GLU A 556 45.00 -19.22 7.59
N GLY A 557 45.03 -20.54 7.37
CA GLY A 557 44.46 -21.15 6.17
C GLY A 557 42.96 -20.91 6.05
N LEU A 558 42.23 -21.08 7.17
CA LEU A 558 40.80 -20.84 7.26
C LEU A 558 40.47 -19.36 7.10
N ARG A 559 41.23 -18.48 7.77
CA ARG A 559 41.09 -17.02 7.68
C ARG A 559 41.18 -16.54 6.23
N ARG A 560 42.19 -16.98 5.48
CA ARG A 560 42.34 -16.61 4.05
C ARG A 560 41.17 -17.12 3.20
N ALA A 561 40.70 -18.34 3.46
CA ALA A 561 39.57 -18.88 2.73
C ALA A 561 38.29 -18.08 2.99
N VAL A 562 37.98 -17.79 4.26
CA VAL A 562 36.79 -17.00 4.64
C VAL A 562 36.87 -15.57 4.11
N LEU A 563 38.03 -14.91 4.17
CA LEU A 563 38.24 -13.58 3.57
C LEU A 563 38.13 -13.57 2.04
N GLY A 564 38.29 -14.71 1.37
CA GLY A 564 38.10 -14.80 -0.08
C GLY A 564 36.62 -14.89 -0.51
N PHE A 565 35.71 -15.19 0.43
CA PHE A 565 34.27 -15.29 0.18
C PHE A 565 33.50 -13.99 0.47
N PHE A 566 34.11 -13.09 1.25
CA PHE A 566 33.57 -11.79 1.62
C PHE A 566 34.32 -10.67 0.91
#